data_AF-K2HLJ7-F1
#
_entry.id   AF-K2HLJ7-F1
#
_cell.length_a   1.000
_cell.length_b   1.000
_cell.length_c   1.000
_cell.angle_alpha   90.00
_cell.angle_beta   90.00
_cell.angle_gamma   90.00
#
_symmetry.space_group_name_H-M   'P 1'
#
loop_
_entity.id
_entity.type
_entity.pdbx_description
1 polymer ?
#
loop_
_entity_poly.entity_id
_entity_poly.type
_entity_poly.pdbx_seq_one_letter_code
_entity_poly.pdbx_strand_id
1 'polypeptide(L)'
;MKGVLFLLALAAAPAAADTVVAAHTIRAQTLLSPSDLAMVPRDVPGALTDPADADGMEARVTLYAGRPVRAGDLGPPAVIDRNQIVPLIYANAILNIVTEARALSRAGVGDRIRAMNLDSRATVTGTVTADGSILVTGDRP
;
A
#
# COMPACT_ATOMS: atom_id res chain seq x y z
N MET A 1 -57.15 -30.12 -22.70
CA MET A 1 -57.38 -29.22 -21.56
C MET A 1 -56.04 -28.75 -21.02
N LYS A 2 -55.71 -27.48 -21.30
CA LYS A 2 -54.86 -26.54 -20.55
C LYS A 2 -53.58 -27.10 -19.89
N GLY A 3 -52.48 -27.08 -20.64
CA GLY A 3 -51.14 -26.99 -20.07
C GLY A 3 -50.87 -25.53 -19.66
N VAL A 4 -50.58 -25.30 -18.39
CA VAL A 4 -50.15 -23.98 -17.89
C VAL A 4 -48.70 -24.13 -17.46
N LEU A 5 -47.79 -23.68 -18.31
CA LEU A 5 -46.37 -23.55 -18.00
C LEU A 5 -46.19 -22.22 -17.27
N PHE A 6 -45.94 -22.29 -15.96
CA PHE A 6 -45.68 -21.12 -15.13
C PHE A 6 -44.21 -20.70 -15.32
N LEU A 7 -43.98 -19.68 -16.15
CA LEU A 7 -42.65 -19.12 -16.37
C LEU A 7 -42.30 -18.24 -15.15
N LEU A 8 -41.42 -18.72 -14.27
CA LEU A 8 -40.90 -17.95 -13.15
C LEU A 8 -39.92 -16.89 -13.70
N ALA A 9 -40.39 -15.65 -13.87
CA ALA A 9 -39.53 -14.53 -14.21
C ALA A 9 -38.74 -14.11 -12.95
N LEU A 10 -37.46 -14.46 -12.92
CA LEU A 10 -36.52 -14.04 -11.88
C LEU A 10 -36.21 -12.55 -12.08
N ALA A 11 -36.92 -11.67 -11.37
CA ALA A 11 -36.61 -10.25 -11.35
C ALA A 11 -35.34 -10.03 -10.51
N ALA A 12 -34.20 -9.86 -11.18
CA ALA A 12 -32.97 -9.42 -10.54
C ALA A 12 -33.12 -7.92 -10.18
N ALA A 13 -33.26 -7.61 -8.89
CA ALA A 13 -33.17 -6.24 -8.42
C ALA A 13 -31.74 -5.70 -8.67
N PRO A 14 -31.56 -4.42 -9.02
CA PRO A 14 -30.23 -3.83 -9.08
C PRO A 14 -29.62 -3.89 -7.67
N ALA A 15 -28.54 -4.63 -7.50
CA ALA A 15 -27.73 -4.54 -6.30
C ALA A 15 -27.16 -3.13 -6.26
N ALA A 16 -27.58 -2.32 -5.27
CA ALA A 16 -26.92 -1.05 -5.00
C ALA A 16 -25.47 -1.38 -4.60
N ALA A 17 -24.52 -1.06 -5.47
CA ALA A 17 -23.11 -1.15 -5.11
C ALA A 17 -22.80 0.03 -4.20
N ASP A 18 -22.50 -0.26 -2.93
CA ASP A 18 -22.04 0.76 -2.01
C ASP A 18 -20.57 1.06 -2.31
N THR A 19 -20.20 2.34 -2.22
CA THR A 19 -18.82 2.82 -2.45
C THR A 19 -18.17 3.23 -1.13
N VAL A 20 -16.90 2.87 -0.97
CA VAL A 20 -16.02 3.34 0.10
C VAL A 20 -15.59 4.78 -0.19
N VAL A 21 -15.83 5.67 0.77
CA VAL A 21 -15.38 7.07 0.79
C VAL A 21 -14.56 7.35 2.03
N ALA A 22 -13.71 8.37 1.99
CA ALA A 22 -13.00 8.83 3.18
C ALA A 22 -13.98 9.49 4.18
N ALA A 23 -14.01 9.03 5.43
CA ALA A 23 -14.91 9.55 6.47
C ALA A 23 -14.53 10.97 6.92
N HIS A 24 -13.23 11.29 6.87
CA HIS A 24 -12.68 12.63 7.09
C HIS A 24 -11.50 12.88 6.15
N THR A 25 -10.82 14.02 6.30
CA THR A 25 -9.57 14.26 5.56
C THR A 25 -8.48 13.32 6.07
N ILE A 26 -7.96 12.45 5.19
CA ILE A 26 -6.84 11.53 5.43
C ILE A 26 -5.63 12.10 4.69
N ARG A 27 -4.53 12.33 5.40
CA ARG A 27 -3.31 12.84 4.76
C ARG A 27 -2.58 11.73 4.02
N ALA A 28 -1.80 12.10 3.00
CA ALA A 28 -0.82 11.19 2.44
C ALA A 28 0.06 10.60 3.55
N GLN A 29 0.50 9.35 3.37
CA GLN A 29 1.32 8.57 4.29
C GLN A 29 0.62 8.13 5.59
N THR A 30 -0.69 8.26 5.66
CA THR A 30 -1.48 7.77 6.80
C THR A 30 -1.82 6.29 6.60
N LEU A 31 -1.63 5.47 7.62
CA LEU A 31 -2.15 4.10 7.68
C LEU A 31 -3.66 4.15 7.88
N LEU A 32 -4.42 3.55 6.97
CA LEU A 32 -5.86 3.52 7.04
C LEU A 32 -6.32 2.49 8.07
N SER A 33 -7.33 2.88 8.83
CA SER A 33 -8.12 2.04 9.71
C SER A 33 -9.60 2.04 9.24
N PRO A 34 -10.42 1.10 9.71
CA PRO A 34 -11.84 1.07 9.37
C PRO A 34 -12.59 2.35 9.77
N SER A 35 -12.11 3.08 10.80
CA SER A 35 -12.71 4.36 11.23
C SER A 35 -12.43 5.53 10.27
N ASP A 36 -11.41 5.43 9.41
CA ASP A 36 -11.10 6.46 8.40
C ASP A 36 -12.03 6.35 7.18
N LEU A 37 -12.82 5.29 7.09
CA LEU A 37 -13.63 4.91 5.93
C LEU A 37 -15.12 4.95 6.25
N ALA A 38 -15.92 5.29 5.23
CA ALA A 38 -17.37 5.26 5.31
C ALA A 38 -17.95 4.68 4.02
N MET A 39 -19.15 4.10 4.12
CA MET A 39 -19.88 3.58 2.96
C MET A 39 -20.97 4.56 2.55
N VAL A 40 -21.11 4.78 1.25
CA VAL A 40 -22.19 5.59 0.68
C VAL A 40 -22.92 4.75 -0.39
N PRO A 41 -24.27 4.74 -0.39
CA PRO A 41 -25.07 3.99 -1.36
C PRO A 41 -25.06 4.69 -2.72
N ARG A 42 -23.91 4.64 -3.38
CA ARG A 42 -23.65 5.21 -4.70
C ARG A 42 -22.63 4.31 -5.38
N ASP A 43 -22.87 4.00 -6.64
CA ASP A 43 -21.88 3.34 -7.48
C ASP A 43 -20.92 4.39 -8.07
N VAL A 44 -19.64 4.26 -7.76
CA VAL A 44 -18.58 5.09 -8.34
C VAL A 44 -17.57 4.17 -9.02
N PRO A 45 -17.47 4.21 -10.37
CA PRO A 45 -16.51 3.38 -11.09
C PRO A 45 -15.07 3.56 -10.61
N GLY A 46 -14.42 2.44 -10.31
CA GLY A 46 -13.02 2.38 -9.87
C GLY A 46 -12.78 2.73 -8.40
N ALA A 47 -13.83 3.01 -7.63
CA ALA A 47 -13.74 3.10 -6.18
C ALA A 47 -13.81 1.70 -5.55
N LEU A 48 -13.31 1.57 -4.33
CA LEU A 48 -13.44 0.36 -3.53
C LEU A 48 -14.89 0.16 -3.11
N THR A 49 -15.32 -1.09 -3.05
CA THR A 49 -16.68 -1.51 -2.64
C THR A 49 -16.71 -2.17 -1.27
N ASP A 50 -15.54 -2.52 -0.72
CA ASP A 50 -15.39 -3.08 0.62
C ASP A 50 -14.29 -2.29 1.37
N PRO A 51 -14.59 -1.72 2.55
CA PRO A 51 -13.58 -1.01 3.34
C PRO A 51 -12.47 -1.95 3.84
N ALA A 52 -12.70 -3.27 3.92
CA ALA A 52 -11.69 -4.24 4.29
C ALA A 52 -10.51 -4.28 3.29
N ASP A 53 -10.73 -3.91 2.03
CA ASP A 53 -9.67 -3.84 1.01
C ASP A 53 -8.68 -2.68 1.25
N ALA A 54 -9.08 -1.70 2.06
CA ALA A 54 -8.29 -0.53 2.41
C ALA A 54 -7.67 -0.60 3.82
N ASP A 55 -8.11 -1.55 4.65
CA ASP A 55 -7.60 -1.70 6.01
C ASP A 55 -6.12 -2.12 6.01
N GLY A 56 -5.30 -1.46 6.82
CA GLY A 56 -3.85 -1.69 6.88
C GLY A 56 -3.07 -1.20 5.65
N MET A 57 -3.74 -0.61 4.66
CA MET A 57 -3.09 0.09 3.55
C MET A 57 -2.73 1.51 3.96
N GLU A 58 -1.87 2.14 3.18
CA GLU A 58 -1.43 3.50 3.42
C GLU A 58 -1.86 4.42 2.27
N ALA A 59 -2.30 5.64 2.60
CA ALA A 59 -2.73 6.62 1.61
C ALA A 59 -1.52 7.17 0.83
N ARG A 60 -1.50 7.00 -0.49
CA ARG A 60 -0.47 7.59 -1.36
C ARG A 60 -0.67 9.09 -1.59
N VAL A 61 -1.91 9.54 -1.51
CA VAL A 61 -2.34 10.93 -1.71
C VAL A 61 -3.24 11.38 -0.58
N THR A 62 -3.39 12.70 -0.42
CA THR A 62 -4.39 13.24 0.51
C THR A 62 -5.80 12.98 -0.02
N LEU A 63 -6.63 12.33 0.79
CA LEU A 63 -8.04 12.06 0.53
C LEU A 63 -8.88 13.01 1.37
N TYR A 64 -9.75 13.79 0.72
CA TYR A 64 -10.67 14.69 1.43
C TYR A 64 -11.93 13.94 1.86
N ALA A 65 -12.58 14.40 2.92
CA ALA A 65 -13.84 13.84 3.40
C ALA A 65 -14.87 13.70 2.27
N GLY A 66 -15.53 12.54 2.20
CA GLY A 66 -16.52 12.18 1.19
C GLY A 66 -15.94 11.83 -0.19
N ARG A 67 -14.61 11.88 -0.39
CA ARG A 67 -13.99 11.46 -1.65
C ARG A 67 -14.01 9.92 -1.76
N PRO A 68 -14.45 9.36 -2.91
CA PRO A 68 -14.33 7.93 -3.20
C PRO A 68 -12.88 7.46 -3.15
N VAL A 69 -12.62 6.39 -2.40
CA VAL A 69 -11.28 5.80 -2.27
C VAL A 69 -11.07 4.80 -3.38
N ARG A 70 -9.97 4.94 -4.13
CA ARG A 70 -9.61 4.03 -5.22
C ARG A 70 -8.41 3.19 -4.83
N ALA A 71 -8.29 1.98 -5.38
CA ALA A 71 -7.13 1.12 -5.15
C ALA A 71 -5.78 1.81 -5.47
N GLY A 72 -5.74 2.64 -6.52
CA GLY A 72 -4.54 3.41 -6.88
C GLY A 72 -4.19 4.55 -5.94
N ASP A 73 -5.12 4.99 -5.09
CA ASP A 73 -4.85 5.99 -4.04
C ASP A 73 -4.17 5.36 -2.81
N LEU A 74 -4.10 4.02 -2.75
CA LEU A 74 -3.57 3.24 -1.64
C LEU A 74 -2.33 2.46 -2.03
N GLY A 75 -1.53 2.08 -1.04
CA GLY A 75 -0.37 1.21 -1.22
C GLY A 75 -0.01 0.47 0.06
N PRO A 76 0.88 -0.52 -0.03
CA PRO A 76 1.44 -1.14 1.17
C PRO A 76 2.15 -0.08 2.01
N PRO A 77 2.11 -0.20 3.35
CA PRO A 77 2.74 0.75 4.24
C PRO A 77 4.26 0.75 4.04
N ALA A 78 4.87 1.92 4.19
CA ALA A 78 6.32 2.00 4.23
C ALA A 78 6.83 1.28 5.49
N VAL A 79 7.87 0.46 5.32
CA VAL A 79 8.57 -0.17 6.46
C VAL A 79 9.82 0.63 6.86
N ILE A 80 10.27 1.54 5.98
CA ILE A 80 11.39 2.45 6.23
C ILE A 80 10.96 3.89 5.97
N ASP A 81 11.17 4.77 6.95
CA ASP A 81 11.00 6.21 6.84
C ASP A 81 12.29 6.93 6.42
N ARG A 82 12.13 8.15 5.88
CA ARG A 82 13.27 8.99 5.53
C ARG A 82 14.07 9.34 6.78
N ASN A 83 15.39 9.24 6.68
CA ASN A 83 16.38 9.41 7.74
C ASN A 83 16.34 8.36 8.85
N GLN A 84 15.53 7.30 8.72
CA GLN A 84 15.57 6.17 9.63
C GLN A 84 16.92 5.47 9.52
N ILE A 85 17.47 5.06 10.66
CA ILE A 85 18.67 4.21 10.72
C ILE A 85 18.20 2.76 10.66
N VAL A 86 18.71 2.02 9.69
CA VAL A 86 18.32 0.64 9.40
C VAL A 86 19.55 -0.23 9.13
N PRO A 87 19.47 -1.55 9.33
CA PRO A 87 20.54 -2.46 8.94
C PRO A 87 20.76 -2.43 7.42
N LEU A 88 22.01 -2.29 7.01
CA LEU A 88 22.47 -2.42 5.64
C LEU A 88 23.23 -3.73 5.51
N ILE A 89 22.66 -4.63 4.71
CA ILE A 89 23.21 -5.96 4.44
C ILE A 89 23.83 -5.91 3.04
N TYR A 90 25.15 -6.02 2.97
CA TYR A 90 25.85 -6.19 1.71
C TYR A 90 26.13 -7.68 1.51
N ALA A 91 25.53 -8.27 0.47
CA ALA A 91 25.64 -9.70 0.19
C ALA A 91 26.18 -9.97 -1.21
N ASN A 92 27.15 -10.88 -1.30
CA ASN A 92 27.57 -11.53 -2.55
C ASN A 92 27.91 -13.00 -2.26
N ALA A 93 28.43 -13.74 -3.26
CA ALA A 93 28.65 -15.18 -3.14
C ALA A 93 29.60 -15.63 -2.01
N ILE A 94 30.47 -14.75 -1.48
CA ILE A 94 31.52 -15.13 -0.52
C ILE A 94 31.51 -14.20 0.73
N LEU A 95 30.79 -13.08 0.67
CA LEU A 95 30.84 -12.01 1.66
C LEU A 95 29.44 -11.55 2.07
N ASN A 96 29.19 -11.55 3.37
CA ASN A 96 28.02 -10.93 3.99
C ASN A 96 28.50 -9.93 5.05
N ILE A 97 28.22 -8.65 4.84
CA ILE A 97 28.58 -7.57 5.77
C ILE A 97 27.29 -6.92 6.25
N VAL A 98 27.15 -6.76 7.56
CA VAL A 98 26.06 -6.02 8.19
C VAL A 98 26.62 -4.74 8.79
N THR A 99 26.06 -3.60 8.39
CA THR A 99 26.41 -2.27 8.89
C THR A 99 25.13 -1.47 9.14
N GLU A 100 25.25 -0.25 9.65
CA GLU A 100 24.12 0.66 9.74
C GLU A 100 24.09 1.64 8.57
N ALA A 101 22.90 1.96 8.08
CA ALA A 101 22.70 3.00 7.09
C ALA A 101 21.52 3.89 7.42
N ARG A 102 21.63 5.15 7.01
CA ARG A 102 20.55 6.12 7.06
C ARG A 102 19.79 6.12 5.74
N ALA A 103 18.51 5.78 5.77
CA ALA A 103 17.62 5.86 4.63
C ALA A 103 17.50 7.31 4.14
N LEU A 104 17.66 7.56 2.83
CA LEU A 104 17.56 8.91 2.27
C LEU A 104 16.15 9.26 1.79
N SER A 105 15.29 8.26 1.67
CA SER A 105 13.87 8.38 1.32
C SER A 105 13.04 7.41 2.15
N ARG A 106 11.72 7.48 1.98
CA ARG A 106 10.77 6.51 2.51
C ARG A 106 10.61 5.37 1.52
N ALA A 107 10.38 4.15 1.99
CA ALA A 107 10.26 2.96 1.13
C ALA A 107 9.47 1.83 1.81
N GLY A 108 8.68 1.12 1.01
CA GLY A 108 8.02 -0.13 1.37
C GLY A 108 8.87 -1.35 1.04
N VAL A 109 8.38 -2.53 1.40
CA VAL A 109 9.05 -3.81 1.11
C VAL A 109 9.20 -4.01 -0.40
N GLY A 110 10.40 -4.38 -0.86
CA GLY A 110 10.72 -4.59 -2.28
C GLY A 110 11.12 -3.32 -3.03
N ASP A 111 10.93 -2.14 -2.44
CA ASP A 111 11.33 -0.88 -3.08
C ASP A 111 12.85 -0.75 -3.15
N ARG A 112 13.33 -0.11 -4.22
CA ARG A 112 14.73 0.28 -4.36
C ARG A 112 14.95 1.64 -3.71
N ILE A 113 15.79 1.69 -2.70
CA ILE A 113 16.06 2.89 -1.89
C ILE A 113 17.55 3.24 -1.88
N ARG A 114 17.85 4.53 -1.78
CA ARG A 114 19.20 5.03 -1.49
C ARG A 114 19.38 5.19 0.02
N ALA A 115 20.50 4.72 0.55
CA ALA A 115 20.86 4.88 1.95
C ALA A 115 22.33 5.27 2.08
N MET A 116 22.66 6.06 3.10
CA MET A 116 24.03 6.43 3.43
C MET A 116 24.55 5.49 4.51
N ASN A 117 25.56 4.69 4.18
CA ASN A 117 26.28 3.90 5.18
C ASN A 117 26.91 4.86 6.21
N LEU A 118 26.68 4.61 7.49
CA LEU A 118 27.10 5.54 8.55
C LEU A 118 28.60 5.51 8.83
N ASP A 119 29.26 4.37 8.61
CA ASP A 119 30.70 4.19 8.86
C ASP A 119 31.55 4.84 7.76
N SER A 120 31.24 4.54 6.50
CA SER A 120 31.99 4.99 5.32
C SER A 120 31.48 6.30 4.72
N ARG A 121 30.25 6.73 5.09
CA ARG A 121 29.50 7.84 4.47
C ARG A 121 29.18 7.64 2.97
N ALA A 122 29.43 6.46 2.42
CA ALA A 122 29.08 6.15 1.05
C ALA A 122 27.56 6.01 0.90
N THR A 123 27.00 6.55 -0.19
CA THR A 123 25.60 6.30 -0.54
C THR A 123 25.50 5.05 -1.40
N VAL A 124 24.69 4.10 -0.96
CA VAL A 124 24.43 2.84 -1.65
C VAL A 124 22.96 2.75 -2.04
N THR A 125 22.68 1.96 -3.06
CA THR A 125 21.32 1.66 -3.51
C THR A 125 21.05 0.19 -3.26
N GLY A 126 19.98 -0.12 -2.54
CA GLY A 126 19.58 -1.49 -2.21
C GLY A 126 18.08 -1.68 -2.27
N THR A 127 17.64 -2.89 -2.01
CA THR A 127 16.24 -3.28 -1.95
C THR A 127 15.82 -3.43 -0.49
N VAL A 128 14.67 -2.87 -0.13
CA VAL A 128 14.10 -3.01 1.21
C VAL A 128 13.53 -4.40 1.40
N THR A 129 13.87 -5.04 2.51
CA THR A 129 13.37 -6.35 2.90
C THR A 129 12.17 -6.23 3.86
N ALA A 130 11.49 -7.35 4.11
CA ALA A 130 10.30 -7.37 4.98
C ALA A 130 10.60 -7.05 6.46
N ASP A 131 11.84 -7.29 6.90
CA ASP A 131 12.36 -6.96 8.24
C ASP A 131 12.82 -5.50 8.36
N GLY A 132 12.69 -4.69 7.29
CA GLY A 132 13.10 -3.28 7.30
C GLY A 132 14.61 -3.07 7.15
N SER A 133 15.36 -4.09 6.74
CA SER A 133 16.76 -3.95 6.35
C SER A 133 16.90 -3.59 4.86
N ILE A 134 18.06 -3.10 4.47
CA ILE A 134 18.40 -2.76 3.09
C ILE A 134 19.40 -3.78 2.59
N LEU A 135 18.99 -4.60 1.61
CA LEU A 135 19.85 -5.57 0.95
C LEU A 135 20.51 -4.95 -0.29
N VAL A 136 21.83 -4.97 -0.33
CA VAL A 136 22.62 -4.60 -1.50
C VAL A 136 23.29 -5.85 -2.03
N THR A 137 22.77 -6.37 -3.14
CA THR A 137 23.43 -7.45 -3.88
C THR A 137 24.51 -6.82 -4.75
N GLY A 138 25.76 -7.23 -4.53
CA GLY A 138 26.88 -6.71 -5.30
C GLY A 138 26.82 -7.16 -6.76
N ASP A 139 26.38 -6.30 -7.66
CA ASP A 139 26.91 -6.25 -9.02
C ASP A 139 27.77 -5.00 -9.08
N ARG A 140 29.11 -5.18 -9.09
CA ARG A 140 29.98 -4.03 -9.30
C ARG A 140 29.73 -3.54 -10.73
N PRO A 141 29.67 -2.22 -10.99
CA PRO A 141 29.77 -1.73 -12.35
C PRO A 141 31.10 -2.13 -12.98
#